data_AF-A0A380Q112-F1
#
_entry.id   AF-A0A380Q112-F1
#
_cell.length_a   1.000
_cell.length_b   1.000
_cell.length_c   1.000
_cell.angle_alpha   90.00
_cell.angle_beta   90.00
_cell.angle_gamma   90.00
#
_symmetry.space_group_name_H-M   'P 1'
#
loop_
_entity.id
_entity.type
_entity.pdbx_description
1 polymer ?
#
loop_
_entity_poly.entity_id
_entity_poly.type
_entity_poly.pdbx_seq_one_letter_code
_entity_poly.pdbx_strand_id
1 'polypeptide(L)'
;MAKDSVEMAALRKQARQLGDNTAASADDAASAQIIIAKAGGDVDAIQAATPVTLNMALANRRTMEENAGLLMGLKSAFQLSNHKVAHIGDVISMAMNKTAANFDGLSDALTYAAPVAKNAGVSIEETTAMVGALHDAKITGSMAGTGSRAVLESLTGTDR
;
A
#
# COMPACT_ATOMS: atom_id res chain seq x y z
N MET A 1 -15.05 -11.81 14.26
CA MET A 1 -14.31 -11.77 15.54
C MET A 1 -15.25 -11.31 16.64
N ALA A 2 -15.27 -11.97 17.80
CA ALA A 2 -16.09 -11.53 18.93
C ALA A 2 -15.50 -10.25 19.54
N LYS A 3 -16.35 -9.32 19.97
CA LYS A 3 -15.95 -7.97 20.45
C LYS A 3 -14.98 -7.99 21.65
N ASP A 4 -14.99 -9.08 22.43
CA ASP A 4 -14.21 -9.25 23.66
C ASP A 4 -13.15 -10.36 23.54
N SER A 5 -12.77 -10.73 22.32
CA SER A 5 -11.72 -11.72 22.12
C SER A 5 -10.34 -11.16 22.53
N VAL A 6 -9.41 -12.06 22.88
CA VAL A 6 -8.03 -11.71 23.25
C VAL A 6 -7.36 -10.91 22.12
N GLU A 7 -7.66 -11.28 20.88
CA GLU A 7 -7.16 -10.63 19.67
C GLU A 7 -7.69 -9.20 19.53
N MET A 8 -9.00 -8.98 19.73
CA MET A 8 -9.59 -7.64 19.70
C MET A 8 -9.05 -6.75 20.83
N ALA A 9 -8.77 -7.33 22.01
CA ALA A 9 -8.12 -6.62 23.11
C ALA A 9 -6.68 -6.20 22.74
N ALA A 10 -5.93 -7.07 22.05
CA ALA A 10 -4.58 -6.76 21.57
C ALA A 10 -4.58 -5.63 20.53
N LEU A 11 -5.52 -5.65 19.57
CA LEU A 11 -5.65 -4.58 18.57
C LEU A 11 -6.02 -3.23 19.19
N ARG A 12 -6.98 -3.22 20.15
CA ARG A 12 -7.31 -2.01 20.92
C ARG A 12 -6.12 -1.48 21.71
N LYS A 13 -5.33 -2.38 22.32
CA LYS A 13 -4.12 -2.00 23.04
C LYS A 13 -3.11 -1.35 22.09
N GLN A 14 -2.88 -1.93 20.92
CA GLN A 14 -1.98 -1.35 19.92
C GLN A 14 -2.45 0.04 19.47
N ALA A 15 -3.74 0.20 19.15
CA ALA A 15 -4.28 1.49 18.73
C ALA A 15 -4.08 2.58 19.79
N ARG A 16 -4.34 2.26 21.07
CA ARG A 16 -4.06 3.19 22.19
C ARG A 16 -2.58 3.50 22.33
N GLN A 17 -1.71 2.49 22.26
CA GLN A 17 -0.26 2.70 22.34
C GLN A 17 0.27 3.60 21.23
N LEU A 18 -0.26 3.50 20.01
CA LEU A 18 0.10 4.41 18.92
C LEU A 18 -0.41 5.82 19.20
N GLY A 19 -1.65 5.95 19.70
CA GLY A 19 -2.22 7.22 20.13
C GLY A 19 -1.41 7.93 21.23
N ASP A 20 -0.88 7.17 22.19
CA ASP A 20 -0.15 7.72 23.33
C ASP A 20 1.29 8.14 22.98
N ASN A 21 1.90 7.51 21.97
CA ASN A 21 3.34 7.63 21.71
C ASN A 21 3.70 8.26 20.35
N THR A 22 2.71 8.58 19.52
CA THR A 22 2.94 9.06 18.15
C THR A 22 2.03 10.24 17.82
N ALA A 23 2.18 10.83 16.64
CA ALA A 23 1.35 11.95 16.21
C ALA A 23 -0.04 11.52 15.67
N ALA A 24 -0.31 10.23 15.50
CA ALA A 24 -1.64 9.73 15.11
C ALA A 24 -2.52 9.50 16.32
N SER A 25 -3.84 9.67 16.18
CA SER A 25 -4.77 9.34 17.26
C SER A 25 -5.04 7.84 17.36
N ALA A 26 -5.54 7.38 18.51
CA ALA A 26 -5.98 6.00 18.68
C ALA A 26 -7.13 5.64 17.72
N ASP A 27 -7.98 6.61 17.37
CA ASP A 27 -9.09 6.44 16.44
C ASP A 27 -8.60 6.31 14.99
N ASP A 28 -7.54 7.03 14.60
CA ASP A 28 -6.89 6.87 13.29
C ASP A 28 -6.29 5.47 13.16
N ALA A 29 -5.59 5.02 14.21
CA ALA A 29 -5.02 3.68 14.25
C ALA A 29 -6.11 2.60 14.18
N ALA A 30 -7.19 2.74 14.94
CA ALA A 30 -8.32 1.81 14.90
C ALA A 30 -9.02 1.79 13.52
N SER A 31 -9.18 2.95 12.89
CA SER A 31 -9.76 3.06 11.54
C SER A 31 -8.91 2.34 10.50
N ALA A 32 -7.59 2.52 10.54
CA ALA A 32 -6.67 1.79 9.69
C ALA A 32 -6.70 0.27 9.94
N GLN A 33 -6.74 -0.16 11.20
CA GLN A 33 -6.89 -1.58 11.57
C GLN A 33 -8.17 -2.19 10.97
N ILE A 34 -9.28 -1.44 10.96
CA ILE A 34 -10.53 -1.86 10.33
C ILE A 34 -10.38 -1.99 8.81
N ILE A 35 -9.70 -1.06 8.14
CA ILE A 35 -9.43 -1.17 6.69
C ILE A 35 -8.59 -2.41 6.39
N ILE A 36 -7.52 -2.64 7.16
CA ILE A 36 -6.66 -3.82 6.98
C ILE A 36 -7.44 -5.11 7.18
N ALA A 37 -8.30 -5.18 8.20
CA ALA A 37 -9.18 -6.31 8.45
C ALA A 37 -10.18 -6.53 7.30
N LYS A 38 -10.83 -5.47 6.80
CA LYS A 38 -11.75 -5.53 5.66
C LYS A 38 -11.07 -6.01 4.38
N ALA A 39 -9.78 -5.70 4.22
CA ALA A 39 -8.96 -6.18 3.11
C ALA A 39 -8.47 -7.64 3.28
N GLY A 40 -8.96 -8.36 4.29
CA GLY A 40 -8.66 -9.77 4.53
C GLY A 40 -7.42 -10.01 5.40
N GLY A 41 -6.90 -8.98 6.07
CA GLY A 41 -5.85 -9.14 7.07
C GLY A 41 -6.33 -9.90 8.30
N ASP A 42 -5.56 -10.90 8.73
CA ASP A 42 -5.71 -11.51 10.05
C ASP A 42 -5.10 -10.61 11.15
N VAL A 43 -5.18 -11.04 12.40
CA VAL A 43 -4.72 -10.25 13.55
C VAL A 43 -3.24 -9.92 13.46
N ASP A 44 -2.42 -10.89 13.05
CA ASP A 44 -0.97 -10.71 12.89
C ASP A 44 -0.67 -9.73 11.76
N ALA A 45 -1.41 -9.81 10.65
CA ALA A 45 -1.32 -8.87 9.55
C ALA A 45 -1.71 -7.46 9.98
N ILE A 46 -2.79 -7.31 10.74
CA ILE A 46 -3.23 -6.02 11.27
C ILE A 46 -2.15 -5.44 12.18
N GLN A 47 -1.61 -6.25 13.10
CA GLN A 47 -0.55 -5.81 14.00
C GLN A 47 0.71 -5.38 13.25
N ALA A 48 1.10 -6.10 12.19
CA ALA A 48 2.27 -5.78 11.38
C ALA A 48 2.04 -4.58 10.46
N ALA A 49 0.85 -4.44 9.88
CA ALA A 49 0.52 -3.40 8.92
C ALA A 49 0.29 -2.04 9.58
N THR A 50 -0.28 -2.01 10.79
CA THR A 50 -0.66 -0.74 11.44
C THR A 50 0.53 0.22 11.65
N PRO A 51 1.71 -0.23 12.15
CA PRO A 51 2.89 0.62 12.26
C PRO A 51 3.43 1.09 10.90
N VAL A 52 3.35 0.24 9.86
CA VAL A 52 3.78 0.58 8.50
C VAL A 52 2.89 1.69 7.94
N THR A 53 1.58 1.51 8.05
CA THR A 53 0.57 2.52 7.67
C THR A 53 0.79 3.85 8.40
N LEU A 54 1.08 3.81 9.71
CA LEU A 54 1.40 5.01 10.48
C LEU A 54 2.64 5.72 9.91
N ASN A 55 3.73 4.99 9.70
CA ASN A 55 4.97 5.57 9.19
C ASN A 55 4.77 6.21 7.81
N MET A 56 4.00 5.55 6.94
CA MET A 56 3.63 6.12 5.65
C MET A 56 2.81 7.41 5.81
N ALA A 57 1.77 7.39 6.66
CA ALA A 57 0.92 8.55 6.95
C ALA A 57 1.73 9.76 7.46
N LEU A 58 2.68 9.51 8.37
CA LEU A 58 3.57 10.56 8.87
C LEU A 58 4.51 11.10 7.79
N ALA A 59 4.99 10.24 6.89
CA ALA A 59 5.92 10.62 5.83
C ALA A 59 5.25 11.43 4.71
N ASN A 60 4.03 11.05 4.32
CA ASN A 60 3.35 11.63 3.15
C ASN A 60 2.18 12.57 3.50
N ARG A 61 1.89 12.76 4.80
CA ARG A 61 0.81 13.62 5.32
C ARG A 61 -0.58 13.21 4.85
N ARG A 62 -0.78 11.93 4.55
CA ARG A 62 -2.09 11.33 4.28
C ARG A 62 -2.59 10.58 5.49
N THR A 63 -3.89 10.34 5.54
CA THR A 63 -4.50 9.63 6.66
C THR A 63 -3.99 8.19 6.74
N MET A 64 -4.04 7.61 7.94
CA MET A 64 -3.75 6.18 8.09
C MET A 64 -4.74 5.31 7.29
N GLU A 65 -5.99 5.78 7.12
CA GLU A 65 -7.00 5.08 6.32
C GLU A 65 -6.59 4.97 4.85
N GLU A 66 -6.21 6.10 4.23
CA GLU A 66 -5.75 6.14 2.84
C GLU A 66 -4.51 5.26 2.63
N ASN A 67 -3.54 5.35 3.53
CA ASN A 67 -2.31 4.54 3.46
C ASN A 67 -2.59 3.05 3.62
N ALA A 68 -3.47 2.66 4.54
CA ALA A 68 -3.91 1.27 4.68
C ALA A 68 -4.59 0.76 3.41
N GLY A 69 -5.41 1.61 2.77
CA GLY A 69 -6.07 1.30 1.50
C GLY A 69 -5.07 1.00 0.39
N LEU A 70 -4.10 1.89 0.17
CA LEU A 70 -3.05 1.69 -0.85
C LEU A 70 -2.23 0.42 -0.57
N LEU A 71 -1.76 0.28 0.67
CA LEU A 71 -0.92 -0.84 1.11
C LEU A 71 -1.60 -2.20 0.87
N MET A 72 -2.85 -2.31 1.31
CA MET A 72 -3.62 -3.55 1.17
C MET A 72 -4.12 -3.78 -0.25
N GLY A 73 -4.42 -2.71 -1.00
CA GLY A 73 -4.75 -2.76 -2.41
C GLY A 73 -3.62 -3.37 -3.23
N LEU A 74 -2.38 -2.90 -3.04
CA LEU A 74 -1.20 -3.46 -3.70
C LEU A 74 -0.93 -4.91 -3.30
N LYS A 75 -1.01 -5.23 -2.01
CA LYS A 75 -0.90 -6.61 -1.54
C LYS A 75 -1.89 -7.53 -2.28
N SER A 76 -3.14 -7.10 -2.40
CA SER A 76 -4.19 -7.86 -3.08
C SER A 76 -3.90 -7.98 -4.58
N ALA A 77 -3.57 -6.88 -5.26
CA ALA A 77 -3.28 -6.83 -6.69
C ALA A 77 -2.11 -7.76 -7.08
N PHE A 78 -1.07 -7.81 -6.27
CA PHE A 78 0.08 -8.69 -6.45
C PHE A 78 -0.08 -10.09 -5.83
N GLN A 79 -1.23 -10.37 -5.19
CA GLN A 79 -1.51 -11.63 -4.51
C GLN A 79 -0.43 -12.01 -3.46
N LEU A 80 0.09 -10.99 -2.75
CA LEU A 80 1.15 -11.14 -1.77
C LEU A 80 0.61 -11.59 -0.41
N SER A 81 1.45 -12.33 0.31
CA SER A 81 1.21 -12.81 1.66
C SER A 81 1.22 -11.67 2.70
N ASN A 82 0.64 -11.92 3.87
CA ASN A 82 0.61 -10.97 4.98
C ASN A 82 2.02 -10.60 5.48
N HIS A 83 2.98 -11.53 5.40
CA HIS A 83 4.37 -11.29 5.82
C HIS A 83 5.12 -10.30 4.89
N LYS A 84 4.57 -9.94 3.73
CA LYS A 84 5.16 -8.96 2.81
C LYS A 84 4.67 -7.53 3.02
N VAL A 85 3.74 -7.30 3.94
CA VAL A 85 3.14 -5.97 4.12
C VAL A 85 4.18 -4.89 4.46
N ALA A 86 5.13 -5.17 5.36
CA ALA A 86 6.21 -4.23 5.67
C ALA A 86 7.03 -3.87 4.42
N HIS A 87 7.39 -4.87 3.62
CA HIS A 87 8.13 -4.69 2.38
C HIS A 87 7.36 -3.88 1.33
N ILE A 88 6.06 -4.10 1.20
CA ILE A 88 5.22 -3.29 0.29
C ILE A 88 5.23 -1.82 0.71
N GLY A 89 5.10 -1.54 2.02
CA GLY A 89 5.21 -0.19 2.56
C GLY A 89 6.55 0.46 2.25
N ASP A 90 7.65 -0.27 2.46
CA ASP A 90 9.00 0.20 2.13
C ASP A 90 9.16 0.55 0.65
N VAL A 91 8.61 -0.28 -0.25
CA VAL A 91 8.65 -0.05 -1.69
C VAL A 91 7.86 1.21 -2.08
N ILE A 92 6.65 1.40 -1.54
CA ILE A 92 5.84 2.62 -1.78
C ILE A 92 6.57 3.86 -1.25
N SER A 93 7.06 3.80 0.00
CA SER A 93 7.79 4.90 0.63
C SER A 93 9.08 5.23 -0.12
N MET A 94 9.81 4.22 -0.59
CA MET A 94 11.02 4.42 -1.39
C MET A 94 10.70 5.11 -2.71
N ALA A 95 9.64 4.68 -3.41
CA ALA A 95 9.20 5.33 -4.66
C ALA A 95 8.88 6.81 -4.44
N MET A 96 8.12 7.16 -3.39
CA MET A 96 7.80 8.56 -3.05
C MET A 96 9.05 9.37 -2.67
N ASN A 97 10.02 8.75 -1.99
CA ASN A 97 11.23 9.44 -1.53
C ASN A 97 12.29 9.62 -2.63
N LYS A 98 12.25 8.80 -3.68
CA LYS A 98 13.29 8.75 -4.72
C LYS A 98 12.87 9.34 -6.06
N THR A 99 11.59 9.65 -6.22
CA THR A 99 11.04 10.16 -7.49
C THR A 99 10.14 11.37 -7.23
N ALA A 100 9.68 12.02 -8.28
CA ALA A 100 8.70 13.09 -8.21
C ALA A 100 7.27 12.60 -7.89
N ALA A 101 7.07 11.30 -7.66
CA ALA A 101 5.78 10.73 -7.33
C ALA A 101 5.35 11.11 -5.90
N ASN A 102 4.06 11.42 -5.74
CA ASN A 102 3.43 11.61 -4.44
C ASN A 102 2.40 10.50 -4.18
N PHE A 103 1.77 10.52 -3.01
CA PHE A 103 0.79 9.51 -2.63
C PHE A 103 -0.34 9.34 -3.66
N ASP A 104 -1.03 10.42 -4.03
CA ASP A 104 -2.14 10.37 -4.99
C ASP A 104 -1.68 9.83 -6.33
N GLY A 105 -0.54 10.34 -6.82
CA GLY A 105 0.03 9.96 -8.10
C GLY A 105 0.42 8.48 -8.15
N LEU A 106 1.03 7.93 -7.09
CA LEU A 106 1.32 6.50 -7.02
C LEU A 106 0.05 5.66 -6.86
N SER A 107 -0.88 6.08 -6.01
CA SER A 107 -2.14 5.36 -5.78
C SER A 107 -2.94 5.21 -7.07
N ASP A 108 -3.09 6.31 -7.82
CA ASP A 108 -3.76 6.31 -9.12
C ASP A 108 -3.03 5.42 -10.12
N ALA A 109 -1.72 5.59 -10.27
CA ALA A 109 -0.94 4.86 -11.26
C ALA A 109 -0.96 3.34 -11.01
N LEU A 110 -0.73 2.95 -9.76
CA LEU A 110 -0.63 1.54 -9.38
C LEU A 110 -1.97 0.82 -9.42
N THR A 111 -3.09 1.53 -9.26
CA THR A 111 -4.44 0.97 -9.48
C THR A 111 -4.58 0.35 -10.88
N TYR A 112 -3.96 0.96 -11.90
CA TYR A 112 -4.01 0.45 -13.28
C TYR A 112 -2.86 -0.50 -13.61
N ALA A 113 -1.65 -0.23 -13.10
CA ALA A 113 -0.45 -0.97 -13.48
C ALA A 113 -0.30 -2.31 -12.73
N ALA A 114 -0.62 -2.35 -11.43
CA ALA A 114 -0.29 -3.49 -10.57
C ALA A 114 -0.93 -4.82 -11.00
N PRO A 115 -2.24 -4.90 -11.35
CA PRO A 115 -2.85 -6.17 -11.74
C PRO A 115 -2.25 -6.74 -13.04
N VAL A 116 -1.90 -5.86 -13.98
CA VAL A 116 -1.30 -6.25 -15.26
C VAL A 116 0.15 -6.67 -15.07
N ALA A 117 0.92 -5.93 -14.26
CA ALA A 117 2.29 -6.26 -13.92
C ALA A 117 2.40 -7.65 -13.29
N LYS A 118 1.54 -7.95 -12.31
CA LYS A 118 1.45 -9.27 -11.70
C LYS A 118 1.19 -10.36 -12.74
N ASN A 119 0.27 -10.13 -13.69
CA ASN A 119 -0.04 -11.10 -14.74
C ASN A 119 1.12 -11.28 -15.73
N ALA A 120 1.91 -10.23 -15.94
CA ALA A 120 3.14 -10.25 -16.73
C ALA A 120 4.35 -10.83 -15.98
N GLY A 121 4.20 -11.23 -14.72
CA GLY A 121 5.30 -11.73 -13.89
C GLY A 121 6.28 -10.64 -13.42
N VAL A 122 5.92 -9.37 -13.56
CA VAL A 122 6.72 -8.21 -13.12
C VAL A 122 6.49 -7.96 -11.64
N SER A 123 7.56 -7.72 -10.90
CA SER A 123 7.52 -7.53 -9.45
C SER A 123 6.90 -6.19 -9.04
N ILE A 124 6.56 -6.06 -7.74
CA ILE A 124 6.03 -4.79 -7.22
C ILE A 124 7.10 -3.69 -7.28
N GLU A 125 8.37 -4.05 -7.05
CA GLU A 125 9.54 -3.16 -7.10
C GLU A 125 9.75 -2.61 -8.51
N GLU A 126 9.76 -3.48 -9.52
CA GLU A 126 9.90 -3.05 -10.91
C GLU A 126 8.70 -2.20 -11.36
N THR A 127 7.50 -2.57 -10.95
CA THR A 127 6.28 -1.82 -11.28
C THR A 127 6.30 -0.42 -10.67
N THR A 128 6.64 -0.30 -9.38
CA THR A 128 6.74 1.01 -8.70
C THR A 128 7.90 1.84 -9.22
N ALA A 129 9.04 1.21 -9.57
CA ALA A 129 10.17 1.91 -10.19
C ALA A 129 9.79 2.46 -11.57
N MET A 130 9.09 1.69 -12.40
CA MET A 130 8.59 2.13 -13.71
C MET A 130 7.63 3.32 -13.57
N VAL A 131 6.65 3.21 -12.67
CA VAL A 131 5.71 4.31 -12.39
C VAL A 131 6.46 5.55 -11.88
N GLY A 132 7.40 5.38 -10.94
CA GLY A 132 8.19 6.48 -10.41
C GLY A 132 9.05 7.19 -11.47
N ALA A 133 9.66 6.44 -12.39
CA ALA A 133 10.42 7.01 -13.50
C ALA A 133 9.53 7.84 -14.45
N LEU A 134 8.28 7.42 -14.65
CA LEU A 134 7.30 8.21 -15.42
C LEU A 134 6.95 9.51 -14.69
N HIS A 135 6.77 9.47 -13.37
CA HIS A 135 6.53 10.69 -12.57
C HIS A 135 7.70 11.68 -12.67
N ASP A 136 8.95 11.20 -12.67
CA ASP A 136 10.13 12.05 -12.89
C ASP A 136 10.10 12.74 -14.26
N ALA A 137 9.60 12.03 -15.28
CA ALA A 137 9.34 12.57 -16.62
C ALA A 137 8.05 13.41 -16.73
N LYS A 138 7.40 13.76 -15.61
CA LYS A 138 6.13 14.51 -15.53
C LYS A 138 4.92 13.79 -16.13
N ILE A 139 5.01 12.48 -16.35
CA ILE A 139 3.88 11.62 -16.69
C ILE A 139 3.37 11.03 -15.37
N THR A 140 2.27 11.55 -14.85
CA THR A 140 1.85 11.28 -13.46
C THR A 140 0.47 10.65 -13.35
N GLY A 141 0.20 10.00 -12.22
CA GLY A 141 -1.14 9.54 -11.84
C GLY A 141 -1.70 8.52 -12.84
N SER A 142 -2.95 8.70 -13.25
CA SER A 142 -3.61 7.80 -14.20
C SER A 142 -2.86 7.67 -15.53
N MET A 143 -2.22 8.72 -16.05
CA MET A 143 -1.42 8.64 -17.29
C MET A 143 -0.21 7.72 -17.13
N ALA A 144 0.48 7.79 -15.98
CA ALA A 144 1.59 6.89 -15.67
C ALA A 144 1.11 5.44 -15.57
N GLY A 145 -0.05 5.22 -14.93
CA GLY A 145 -0.67 3.92 -14.78
C GLY A 145 -1.10 3.28 -16.11
N THR A 146 -1.79 4.05 -16.97
CA THR A 146 -2.24 3.55 -18.27
C THR A 146 -1.08 3.33 -19.24
N GLY A 147 -0.07 4.20 -19.25
CA GLY A 147 1.14 4.01 -20.03
C GLY A 147 1.93 2.77 -19.59
N SER A 148 2.13 2.61 -18.28
CA SER A 148 2.75 1.41 -17.68
C SER A 148 2.02 0.14 -18.07
N ARG A 149 0.69 0.15 -17.93
CA ARG A 149 -0.17 -0.96 -18.32
C ARG A 149 -0.01 -1.33 -19.79
N ALA A 150 -0.02 -0.35 -20.70
CA ALA A 150 0.11 -0.61 -22.14
C ALA A 150 1.46 -1.25 -22.50
N VAL A 151 2.54 -0.82 -21.85
CA VAL A 151 3.88 -1.45 -22.01
C VAL A 151 3.87 -2.88 -21.49
N LEU A 152 3.28 -3.14 -20.32
CA LEU A 152 3.21 -4.49 -19.76
C LEU A 152 2.32 -5.43 -20.60
N GLU A 153 1.22 -4.93 -21.15
CA GLU A 153 0.35 -5.68 -22.07
C GLU A 153 1.07 -6.05 -23.38
N SER A 154 1.92 -5.17 -23.93
CA SER A 154 2.67 -5.49 -25.15
C SER A 154 3.73 -6.58 -24.94
N LEU A 155 4.36 -6.61 -23.77
CA LEU A 155 5.33 -7.65 -23.39
C LEU A 155 4.69 -9.03 -23.23
N THR A 156 3.44 -9.08 -22.78
CA THR A 156 2.68 -10.35 -22.62
C THR A 156 1.91 -10.77 -23.87
N GLY A 157 1.61 -9.82 -24.75
CA GLY A 157 0.90 -10.05 -26.01
C GLY A 157 1.78 -10.52 -27.17
N THR A 158 3.10 -10.54 -27.02
CA THR A 158 4.04 -10.89 -28.10
C THR A 158 4.25 -12.42 -28.27
N ASP A 159 3.73 -13.25 -27.36
CA ASP A 159 3.80 -14.72 -27.43
C ASP A 159 2.45 -15.38 -27.83
N ARG A 160 1.80 -14.89 -28.90
CA ARG A 160 0.64 -15.57 -29.50
C ARG A 160 0.75 -15.71 -31.02
#